data_AF-A0A2E2EIT4-F1
#
_entry.id   AF-A0A2E2EIT4-F1
#
_cell.length_a   1.000
_cell.length_b   1.000
_cell.length_c   1.000
_cell.angle_alpha   90.00
_cell.angle_beta   90.00
_cell.angle_gamma   90.00
#
_symmetry.space_group_name_H-M   'P 1'
#
loop_
_entity.id
_entity.type
_entity.pdbx_description
1 polymer ?
#
loop_
_entity_poly.entity_id
_entity_poly.type
_entity_poly.pdbx_seq_one_letter_code
_entity_poly.pdbx_strand_id
1 'polypeptide(L)'
;MKKFFFLLVFVFSFQAKSNVVTACEDSMTFTSHLAECIRSARSAQQVYACDSAFTFDDDVIECLNTWARPGIIRACADVMSFKSNYLQCMKSTRAIAQLHACNNAFSFDNDKLECLASGRRARLINTCTRVLSFRSHYMECILNAPGIRMIEFCAQRTRSDNHLLKCLKQ
;
A
#
# COMPACT_ATOMS: atom_id res chain seq x y z
N MET A 1 0.87 -11.03 -39.39
CA MET A 1 1.74 -12.23 -39.41
C MET A 1 2.99 -11.96 -38.56
N LYS A 2 3.01 -12.41 -37.30
CA LYS A 2 4.23 -12.47 -36.47
C LYS A 2 4.15 -13.73 -35.60
N LYS A 3 4.34 -14.88 -36.24
CA LYS A 3 4.67 -16.15 -35.59
C LYS A 3 6.05 -16.53 -36.11
N PHE A 4 6.85 -17.17 -35.26
CA PHE A 4 8.23 -17.61 -35.47
C PHE A 4 9.31 -16.57 -35.20
N PHE A 5 9.76 -16.46 -33.93
CA PHE A 5 11.20 -16.44 -33.63
C PHE A 5 11.53 -16.63 -32.13
N PHE A 6 11.00 -17.65 -31.44
CA PHE A 6 11.49 -17.99 -30.08
C PHE A 6 11.36 -19.49 -29.80
N LEU A 7 12.05 -20.30 -30.62
CA LEU A 7 12.34 -21.70 -30.31
C LEU A 7 13.79 -21.77 -29.85
N LEU A 8 14.00 -21.70 -28.53
CA LEU A 8 15.13 -22.26 -27.78
C LEU A 8 14.97 -21.86 -26.32
N VAL A 9 13.91 -22.37 -25.69
CA VAL A 9 13.79 -22.27 -24.24
C VAL A 9 13.69 -23.65 -23.63
N PHE A 10 14.81 -24.03 -23.02
CA PHE A 10 15.05 -25.27 -22.29
C PHE A 10 14.02 -25.42 -21.16
N VAL A 11 12.89 -26.03 -21.53
CA VAL A 11 12.06 -26.99 -20.81
C VAL A 11 12.90 -27.62 -19.68
N PHE A 12 12.79 -27.24 -18.41
CA PHE A 12 12.00 -27.94 -17.38
C PHE A 12 11.76 -27.07 -16.12
N SER A 13 12.21 -25.81 -16.09
CA SER A 13 11.89 -24.80 -15.05
C SER A 13 10.83 -23.79 -15.52
N PHE A 14 10.10 -24.14 -16.58
CA PHE A 14 9.62 -23.20 -17.59
C PHE A 14 8.22 -22.63 -17.36
N GLN A 15 7.39 -23.29 -16.55
CA GLN A 15 5.97 -22.99 -16.45
C GLN A 15 5.65 -21.81 -15.52
N ALA A 16 6.51 -21.48 -14.56
CA ALA A 16 6.37 -20.24 -13.76
C ALA A 16 6.84 -19.01 -14.56
N LYS A 17 7.79 -19.19 -15.48
CA LYS A 17 8.27 -18.11 -16.36
C LYS A 17 7.32 -17.84 -17.52
N SER A 18 6.61 -18.84 -18.07
CA SER A 18 5.65 -18.60 -19.16
C SER A 18 4.56 -17.60 -18.77
N ASN A 19 4.04 -17.70 -17.55
CA ASN A 19 2.92 -16.89 -17.10
C ASN A 19 3.34 -15.43 -16.90
N VAL A 20 4.57 -15.21 -16.46
CA VAL A 20 5.16 -13.87 -16.31
C VAL A 20 5.44 -13.26 -17.68
N VAL A 21 5.97 -14.05 -18.63
CA VAL A 21 6.21 -13.61 -20.00
C VAL A 21 4.90 -13.14 -20.63
N THR A 22 3.85 -13.97 -20.60
CA THR A 22 2.53 -13.59 -21.12
C THR A 22 1.98 -12.35 -20.44
N ALA A 23 2.04 -12.26 -19.11
CA ALA A 23 1.56 -11.07 -18.42
C ALA A 23 2.34 -9.79 -18.82
N CYS A 24 3.65 -9.90 -19.02
CA CYS A 24 4.44 -8.78 -19.52
C CYS A 24 4.14 -8.44 -20.99
N GLU A 25 3.85 -9.43 -21.83
CA GLU A 25 3.42 -9.21 -23.21
C GLU A 25 2.04 -8.52 -23.28
N ASP A 26 1.14 -8.88 -22.35
CA ASP A 26 -0.19 -8.28 -22.24
C ASP A 26 -0.12 -6.83 -21.75
N SER A 27 0.75 -6.54 -20.77
CA SER A 27 0.82 -5.24 -20.10
C SER A 27 1.73 -4.22 -20.79
N MET A 28 2.79 -4.65 -21.47
CA MET A 28 3.77 -3.72 -22.06
C MET A 28 3.38 -3.31 -23.47
N THR A 29 3.31 -2.00 -23.71
CA THR A 29 3.08 -1.46 -25.05
C THR A 29 4.35 -1.51 -25.90
N PHE A 30 5.51 -1.22 -25.30
CA PHE A 30 6.79 -1.16 -26.02
C PHE A 30 7.63 -2.42 -25.86
N THR A 31 8.21 -2.90 -26.96
CA THR A 31 9.08 -4.08 -26.95
C THR A 31 10.36 -3.87 -26.13
N SER A 32 10.83 -2.62 -25.99
CA SER A 32 11.96 -2.27 -25.12
C SER A 32 11.66 -2.51 -23.64
N HIS A 33 10.40 -2.36 -23.23
CA HIS A 33 9.96 -2.53 -21.84
C HIS A 33 9.59 -3.98 -21.51
N LEU A 34 9.26 -4.79 -22.52
CA LEU A 34 8.96 -6.21 -22.35
C LEU A 34 10.11 -6.98 -21.66
N ALA A 35 11.35 -6.79 -22.13
CA ALA A 35 12.51 -7.46 -21.56
C ALA A 35 12.75 -7.05 -20.10
N GLU A 36 12.55 -5.76 -19.80
CA GLU A 36 12.69 -5.24 -18.44
C GLU A 36 11.58 -5.74 -17.51
N CYS A 37 10.33 -5.77 -17.97
CA CYS A 37 9.22 -6.37 -17.23
C CYS A 37 9.54 -7.81 -16.83
N ILE A 38 9.97 -8.66 -17.79
CA ILE A 38 10.30 -10.06 -17.53
C ILE A 38 11.43 -10.19 -16.49
N ARG A 39 12.40 -9.27 -16.51
CA ARG A 39 13.52 -9.24 -15.57
C ARG A 39 13.09 -8.82 -14.16
N SER A 40 12.20 -7.84 -14.05
CA SER A 40 11.77 -7.27 -12.76
C SER A 40 10.60 -8.02 -12.12
N ALA A 41 9.74 -8.64 -12.92
CA ALA A 41 8.54 -9.32 -12.46
C ALA A 41 8.84 -10.59 -11.67
N ARG A 42 8.17 -10.71 -10.52
CA ARG A 42 8.30 -11.89 -9.64
C ARG A 42 7.17 -12.90 -9.85
N SER A 43 6.04 -12.43 -10.36
CA SER A 43 4.85 -13.22 -10.61
C SER A 43 3.93 -12.49 -11.58
N ALA A 44 3.16 -13.22 -12.37
CA ALA A 44 2.15 -12.65 -13.27
C ALA A 44 1.14 -11.77 -12.52
N GLN A 45 0.76 -12.17 -11.30
CA GLN A 45 -0.16 -11.40 -10.45
C GLN A 45 0.42 -10.05 -10.04
N GLN A 46 1.74 -9.93 -9.89
CA GLN A 46 2.39 -8.65 -9.63
C GLN A 46 2.33 -7.76 -10.88
N VAL A 47 2.59 -8.32 -12.05
CA VAL A 47 2.50 -7.59 -13.34
C VAL A 47 1.11 -7.01 -13.51
N TYR A 48 0.07 -7.84 -13.48
CA TYR A 48 -1.30 -7.36 -13.64
C TYR A 48 -1.73 -6.36 -12.57
N ALA A 49 -1.24 -6.51 -11.32
CA ALA A 49 -1.54 -5.55 -10.27
C ALA A 49 -0.87 -4.18 -10.51
N CYS A 50 0.37 -4.17 -11.00
CA CYS A 50 1.08 -2.93 -11.35
C CYS A 50 0.46 -2.28 -12.60
N ASP A 51 0.15 -3.06 -13.62
CA ASP A 51 -0.51 -2.64 -14.85
C ASP A 51 -1.91 -2.07 -14.59
N SER A 52 -2.67 -2.68 -13.68
CA SER A 52 -3.96 -2.11 -13.27
C SER A 52 -3.83 -0.80 -12.48
N ALA A 53 -2.69 -0.56 -11.84
CA ALA A 53 -2.46 0.61 -11.00
C ALA A 53 -1.87 1.80 -11.78
N PHE A 54 -1.24 1.55 -12.93
CA PHE A 54 -0.50 2.56 -13.69
C PHE A 54 -0.74 2.43 -15.19
N THR A 55 -0.81 3.58 -15.89
CA THR A 55 -1.08 3.61 -17.33
C THR A 55 0.17 3.53 -18.19
N PHE A 56 1.33 3.95 -17.68
CA PHE A 56 2.57 4.03 -18.45
C PHE A 56 3.52 2.87 -18.10
N ASP A 57 4.11 2.25 -19.12
CA ASP A 57 5.04 1.12 -18.96
C ASP A 57 6.16 1.41 -17.93
N ASP A 58 6.75 2.61 -17.94
CA ASP A 58 7.80 3.00 -16.99
C ASP A 58 7.32 2.95 -15.52
N ASP A 59 6.07 3.35 -15.29
CA ASP A 59 5.45 3.34 -13.96
C ASP A 59 5.15 1.91 -13.51
N VAL A 60 4.72 1.05 -14.46
CA VAL A 60 4.53 -0.37 -14.21
C VAL A 60 5.86 -1.03 -13.85
N ILE A 61 6.94 -0.72 -14.57
CA ILE A 61 8.30 -1.20 -14.27
C ILE A 61 8.75 -0.69 -12.89
N GLU A 62 8.53 0.58 -12.57
CA GLU A 62 8.83 1.14 -11.25
C GLU A 62 8.07 0.40 -10.14
N CYS A 63 6.79 0.11 -10.36
CA CYS A 63 5.96 -0.70 -9.46
C CYS A 63 6.50 -2.13 -9.31
N LEU A 64 6.92 -2.79 -10.39
CA LEU A 64 7.51 -4.14 -10.34
C LEU A 64 8.80 -4.19 -9.52
N ASN A 65 9.56 -3.09 -9.54
CA ASN A 65 10.76 -2.92 -8.74
C ASN A 65 10.46 -2.68 -7.26
N THR A 66 9.20 -2.39 -6.89
CA THR A 66 8.77 -2.44 -5.49
C THR A 66 8.64 -3.90 -5.01
N TRP A 67 8.97 -4.13 -3.74
CA TRP A 67 8.85 -5.46 -3.12
C TRP A 67 7.43 -5.73 -2.58
N ALA A 68 6.43 -4.98 -3.08
CA ALA A 68 5.06 -5.04 -2.58
C ALA A 68 4.32 -6.27 -3.11
N ARG A 69 3.47 -6.84 -2.25
CA ARG A 69 2.59 -7.95 -2.63
C ARG A 69 1.43 -7.43 -3.51
N PRO A 70 0.88 -8.23 -4.45
CA PRO A 70 -0.23 -7.80 -5.31
C PRO A 70 -1.46 -7.23 -4.57
N GLY A 71 -1.73 -7.72 -3.36
CA GLY A 71 -2.79 -7.17 -2.51
C GLY A 71 -2.48 -5.77 -1.97
N ILE A 72 -1.22 -5.48 -1.64
CA ILE A 72 -0.78 -4.14 -1.19
C ILE A 72 -0.78 -3.17 -2.37
N ILE A 73 -0.34 -3.61 -3.55
CA ILE A 73 -0.32 -2.79 -4.77
C ILE A 73 -1.73 -2.26 -5.04
N ARG A 74 -2.71 -3.15 -5.15
CA ARG A 74 -4.12 -2.79 -5.37
C ARG A 74 -4.66 -1.89 -4.27
N ALA A 75 -4.48 -2.28 -3.02
CA ALA A 75 -5.00 -1.49 -1.90
C ALA A 75 -4.40 -0.08 -1.83
N CYS A 76 -3.13 0.11 -2.19
CA CYS A 76 -2.50 1.42 -2.26
C CYS A 76 -3.04 2.26 -3.43
N ALA A 77 -3.28 1.64 -4.60
CA ALA A 77 -3.90 2.31 -5.73
C ALA A 77 -5.34 2.76 -5.43
N ASP A 78 -6.09 1.97 -4.65
CA ASP A 78 -7.49 2.28 -4.29
C ASP A 78 -7.63 3.49 -3.34
N VAL A 79 -6.62 3.76 -2.52
CA VAL A 79 -6.73 4.73 -1.40
C VAL A 79 -5.93 6.00 -1.59
N MET A 80 -4.95 5.99 -2.49
CA MET A 80 -4.11 7.15 -2.78
C MET A 80 -4.60 7.83 -4.05
N SER A 81 -4.29 9.13 -4.19
CA SER A 81 -4.73 9.95 -5.32
C SER A 81 -3.63 10.20 -6.37
N PHE A 82 -2.36 10.15 -5.98
CA PHE A 82 -1.23 10.49 -6.86
C PHE A 82 -0.19 9.36 -6.95
N LYS A 83 0.38 9.15 -8.15
CA LYS A 83 1.44 8.15 -8.43
C LYS A 83 2.52 8.09 -7.34
N SER A 84 3.09 9.24 -6.97
CA SER A 84 4.16 9.31 -5.96
C SER A 84 3.73 8.70 -4.62
N ASN A 85 2.47 8.95 -4.24
CA ASN A 85 1.89 8.45 -3.00
C ASN A 85 1.56 6.96 -3.10
N TYR A 86 1.25 6.44 -4.30
CA TYR A 86 0.99 5.01 -4.53
C TYR A 86 2.26 4.24 -4.22
N LEU A 87 3.37 4.66 -4.82
CA LEU A 87 4.68 4.05 -4.65
C LEU A 87 5.18 4.17 -3.21
N GLN A 88 4.97 5.32 -2.57
CA GLN A 88 5.31 5.49 -1.15
C GLN A 88 4.45 4.59 -0.26
N CYS A 89 3.15 4.50 -0.51
CA CYS A 89 2.25 3.58 0.18
C CYS A 89 2.71 2.13 0.06
N MET A 90 3.11 1.69 -1.14
CA MET A 90 3.62 0.33 -1.37
C MET A 90 4.90 0.04 -0.58
N LYS A 91 5.78 1.04 -0.43
CA LYS A 91 7.02 0.95 0.35
C LYS A 91 6.77 0.95 1.86
N SER A 92 5.77 1.70 2.34
CA SER A 92 5.49 1.88 3.77
C SER A 92 4.51 0.87 4.36
N THR A 93 3.60 0.31 3.54
CA THR A 93 2.50 -0.54 4.02
C THR A 93 2.99 -1.91 4.43
N ARG A 94 2.84 -2.22 5.72
CA ARG A 94 3.18 -3.54 6.29
C ARG A 94 1.96 -4.48 6.36
N ALA A 95 0.77 -3.92 6.47
CA ALA A 95 -0.49 -4.67 6.57
C ALA A 95 -1.66 -3.89 5.96
N ILE A 96 -2.49 -4.58 5.17
CA ILE A 96 -3.67 -3.99 4.52
C ILE A 96 -4.68 -3.43 5.54
N ALA A 97 -4.84 -4.10 6.69
CA ALA A 97 -5.71 -3.59 7.76
C ALA A 97 -5.25 -2.23 8.31
N GLN A 98 -3.93 -1.99 8.40
CA GLN A 98 -3.39 -0.69 8.81
C GLN A 98 -3.71 0.37 7.76
N LEU A 99 -3.52 0.05 6.48
CA LEU A 99 -3.82 0.95 5.38
C LEU A 99 -5.28 1.41 5.38
N HIS A 100 -6.23 0.49 5.51
CA HIS A 100 -7.64 0.85 5.58
C HIS A 100 -7.98 1.68 6.82
N ALA A 101 -7.38 1.38 7.97
CA ALA A 101 -7.58 2.19 9.16
C ALA A 101 -7.08 3.64 8.97
N CYS A 102 -5.91 3.82 8.35
CA CYS A 102 -5.38 5.13 8.02
C CYS A 102 -6.25 5.86 6.98
N ASN A 103 -6.69 5.16 5.93
CA ASN A 103 -7.57 5.73 4.91
C ASN A 103 -8.92 6.18 5.49
N ASN A 104 -9.48 5.42 6.43
CA ASN A 104 -10.75 5.80 7.07
C ASN A 104 -10.58 7.00 8.02
N ALA A 105 -9.42 7.09 8.67
CA ALA A 105 -9.10 8.19 9.58
C ALA A 105 -8.88 9.52 8.84
N PHE A 106 -8.24 9.48 7.67
CA PHE A 106 -7.73 10.67 6.98
C PHE A 106 -8.14 10.76 5.52
N SER A 107 -8.54 11.96 5.10
CA SER A 107 -8.94 12.22 3.71
C SER A 107 -7.73 12.47 2.81
N PHE A 108 -6.70 13.17 3.30
CA PHE A 108 -5.54 13.56 2.52
C PHE A 108 -4.44 12.50 2.54
N ASP A 109 -3.80 12.28 1.40
CA ASP A 109 -2.78 11.25 1.24
C ASP A 109 -1.58 11.46 2.19
N ASN A 110 -1.17 12.71 2.43
CA ASN A 110 -0.06 13.00 3.34
C ASN A 110 -0.33 12.48 4.76
N ASP A 111 -1.54 12.72 5.28
CA ASP A 111 -1.95 12.25 6.60
C ASP A 111 -2.08 10.71 6.64
N LYS A 112 -2.60 10.11 5.56
CA LYS A 112 -2.65 8.63 5.42
C LYS A 112 -1.24 8.04 5.46
N LEU A 113 -0.29 8.65 4.75
CA LEU A 113 1.12 8.22 4.70
C LEU A 113 1.81 8.41 6.05
N GLU A 114 1.56 9.51 6.75
CA GLU A 114 2.05 9.73 8.12
C GLU A 114 1.50 8.67 9.08
N CYS A 115 0.20 8.37 9.00
CA CYS A 115 -0.42 7.30 9.76
C CYS A 115 0.20 5.92 9.47
N LEU A 116 0.50 5.60 8.20
CA LEU A 116 1.20 4.38 7.84
C LEU A 116 2.62 4.33 8.44
N ALA A 117 3.35 5.45 8.33
CA ALA A 117 4.69 5.61 8.86
C ALA A 117 4.76 5.46 10.39
N SER A 118 3.69 5.79 11.11
CA SER A 118 3.59 5.57 12.57
C SER A 118 3.77 4.08 12.96
N GLY A 119 3.54 3.15 12.03
CA GLY A 119 3.62 1.71 12.27
C GLY A 119 2.57 1.18 13.26
N ARG A 120 1.59 1.99 13.64
CA ARG A 120 0.55 1.61 14.61
C ARG A 120 -0.41 0.59 14.00
N ARG A 121 -0.87 -0.34 14.84
CA ARG A 121 -1.86 -1.36 14.42
C ARG A 121 -3.22 -0.72 14.16
N ALA A 122 -3.96 -1.26 13.19
CA ALA A 122 -5.31 -0.83 12.83
C ALA A 122 -6.25 -0.64 14.03
N ARG A 123 -6.20 -1.55 15.01
CA ARG A 123 -7.05 -1.47 16.21
C ARG A 123 -6.78 -0.22 17.05
N LEU A 124 -5.52 0.21 17.16
CA LEU A 124 -5.17 1.44 17.89
C LEU A 124 -5.67 2.67 17.12
N ILE A 125 -5.43 2.72 15.81
CA ILE A 125 -5.90 3.79 14.92
C ILE A 125 -7.43 3.94 15.02
N ASN A 126 -8.15 2.83 14.88
CA ASN A 126 -9.62 2.81 15.00
C ASN A 126 -10.12 3.19 16.41
N THR A 127 -9.33 2.93 17.45
CA THR A 127 -9.70 3.36 18.81
C THR A 127 -9.56 4.88 18.94
N CYS A 128 -8.46 5.46 18.46
CA CYS A 128 -8.26 6.91 18.45
C CYS A 128 -9.37 7.64 17.69
N THR A 129 -9.71 7.17 16.49
CA THR A 129 -10.76 7.79 15.65
C THR A 129 -12.16 7.65 16.26
N ARG A 130 -12.40 6.61 17.06
CA ARG A 130 -13.68 6.40 17.74
C ARG A 130 -13.88 7.28 18.97
N VAL A 131 -12.83 7.53 19.74
CA VAL A 131 -12.96 8.27 21.02
C VAL A 131 -12.79 9.78 20.87
N LEU A 132 -12.21 10.23 19.77
CA LEU A 132 -11.99 11.64 19.48
C LEU A 132 -13.06 12.17 18.53
N SER A 133 -13.54 13.37 18.80
CA SER A 133 -14.54 14.05 17.98
C SER A 133 -13.93 14.80 16.81
N PHE A 134 -12.71 15.35 17.00
CA PHE A 134 -12.05 16.16 15.98
C PHE A 134 -10.96 15.36 15.26
N ARG A 135 -11.04 15.34 13.92
CA ARG A 135 -10.05 14.64 13.07
C ARG A 135 -8.62 15.17 13.27
N SER A 136 -8.46 16.45 13.58
CA SER A 136 -7.17 17.07 13.86
C SER A 136 -6.43 16.44 15.04
N HIS A 137 -7.13 15.73 15.94
CA HIS A 137 -6.53 15.09 17.12
C HIS A 137 -6.15 13.62 16.88
N TYR A 138 -6.55 13.03 15.75
CA TYR A 138 -6.33 11.61 15.49
C TYR A 138 -4.84 11.27 15.47
N MET A 139 -4.03 12.05 14.75
CA MET A 139 -2.58 11.81 14.68
C MET A 139 -1.91 11.96 16.04
N GLU A 140 -2.30 12.95 16.84
CA GLU A 140 -1.75 13.11 18.19
C GLU A 140 -2.03 11.88 19.06
N CYS A 141 -3.24 11.33 19.01
CA CYS A 141 -3.55 10.07 19.71
C CYS A 141 -2.78 8.88 19.15
N ILE A 142 -2.71 8.72 17.83
CA ILE A 142 -2.02 7.60 17.17
C ILE A 142 -0.54 7.58 17.55
N LEU A 143 0.11 8.73 17.56
CA LEU A 143 1.53 8.86 17.89
C LEU A 143 1.76 8.65 19.39
N ASN A 144 0.97 9.28 20.26
CA ASN A 144 1.29 9.35 21.69
C ASN A 144 0.64 8.25 22.55
N ALA A 145 -0.42 7.58 22.11
CA ALA A 145 -1.12 6.62 22.97
C ALA A 145 -0.23 5.41 23.30
N PRO A 146 0.00 5.08 24.60
CA PRO A 146 0.82 3.92 24.96
C PRO A 146 0.13 2.59 24.59
N GLY A 147 -1.20 2.58 24.52
CA GLY A 147 -1.98 1.45 24.05
C GLY A 147 -3.47 1.67 24.20
N ILE A 148 -4.26 0.73 23.67
CA ILE A 148 -5.73 0.80 23.62
C ILE A 148 -6.34 0.92 25.01
N ARG A 149 -5.82 0.19 26.00
CA ARG A 149 -6.32 0.23 27.38
C ARG A 149 -6.25 1.63 27.98
N MET A 150 -5.15 2.36 27.71
CA MET A 150 -5.00 3.73 28.21
C MET A 150 -5.95 4.69 27.51
N ILE A 151 -6.15 4.53 26.19
CA ILE A 151 -7.12 5.33 25.44
C ILE A 151 -8.53 5.18 26.04
N GLU A 152 -8.97 3.95 26.28
CA GLU A 152 -10.29 3.67 26.85
C GLU A 152 -10.42 4.18 28.28
N PHE A 153 -9.38 4.00 29.10
CA PHE A 153 -9.32 4.52 30.47
C PHE A 153 -9.48 6.05 30.52
N CYS A 154 -8.75 6.77 29.66
CA CYS A 154 -8.82 8.22 29.55
C CYS A 154 -10.19 8.66 28.99
N ALA A 155 -10.67 8.01 27.94
CA ALA A 155 -11.96 8.33 27.31
C ALA A 155 -13.15 8.24 28.28
N GLN A 156 -13.12 7.30 29.23
CA GLN A 156 -14.15 7.18 30.27
C GLN A 156 -14.15 8.33 31.29
N ARG A 157 -13.03 9.05 31.44
CA ARG A 157 -12.82 10.08 32.47
C ARG A 157 -12.83 11.50 31.92
N THR A 158 -12.74 11.66 30.60
CA THR A 158 -12.61 12.96 29.96
C THR A 158 -13.80 13.24 29.06
N ARG A 159 -14.33 14.47 29.11
CA ARG A 159 -15.47 14.89 28.28
C ARG A 159 -15.08 15.65 27.01
N SER A 160 -13.79 15.87 26.78
CA SER A 160 -13.29 16.55 25.59
C SER A 160 -11.99 15.94 25.11
N ASP A 161 -11.76 16.04 23.80
CA ASP A 161 -10.54 15.56 23.15
C ASP A 161 -9.27 16.11 23.81
N ASN A 162 -9.23 17.40 24.13
CA ASN A 162 -8.06 18.02 24.77
C ASN A 162 -7.73 17.40 26.13
N HIS A 163 -8.74 17.05 26.93
CA HIS A 163 -8.51 16.38 28.20
C HIS A 163 -8.07 14.93 27.99
N LEU A 164 -8.62 14.24 26.99
CA LEU A 164 -8.19 12.89 26.62
C LEU A 164 -6.72 12.88 26.22
N LEU A 165 -6.30 13.78 25.33
CA LEU A 165 -4.91 13.88 24.87
C LEU A 165 -3.95 14.23 26.01
N LYS A 166 -4.35 15.09 26.94
CA LYS A 166 -3.58 15.36 28.16
C LYS A 166 -3.42 14.11 29.04
N CYS A 167 -4.50 13.34 29.22
CA CYS A 167 -4.47 12.10 29.99
C CYS A 167 -3.53 11.05 29.37
N LEU A 168 -3.46 10.96 28.04
CA LEU A 168 -2.56 10.02 27.34
C LEU A 168 -1.06 10.32 27.54
N LYS A 169 -0.70 11.52 27.99
CA LYS A 169 0.69 11.99 28.18
C LYS A 169 1.17 11.87 29.63
N GLN A 170 0.31 11.45 30.56
CA GLN A 170 0.61 11.25 31.98
C GLN A 170 1.06 9.81 32.23
#